data_AF-A0A9D7KAE4-F1
#
_entry.id   AF-A0A9D7KAE4-F1
#
_cell.length_a   1.000
_cell.length_b   1.000
_cell.length_c   1.000
_cell.angle_alpha   90.00
_cell.angle_beta   90.00
_cell.angle_gamma   90.00
#
_symmetry.space_group_name_H-M   'P 1'
#
loop_
_entity.id
_entity.type
_entity.pdbx_description
1 polymer ?
#
loop_
_entity_poly.entity_id
_entity_poly.type
_entity_poly.pdbx_seq_one_letter_code
_entity_poly.pdbx_strand_id
1 'polypeptide(L)'
;MATDLNTDKKQKSVFTKWLEKLQQESWQLELLISGFAIFGIFQSRTIITDLSFAKNSYLEDSSVWLSMFVFVIKKGWLIFFVNLLIHVVLRSLWIGAIGLRYVSAEINYDRFQYSDIFSRFLKNSVGTYDDFIERLEKVCSVILPIPFYCFYYLCP
;
A
#
# COMPACT_ATOMS: atom_id res chain seq x y z
N MET A 1 42.29 23.69 5.00
CA MET A 1 41.52 23.74 3.73
C MET A 1 41.40 22.37 3.04
N ALA A 2 42.37 21.45 3.14
CA ALA A 2 42.23 20.07 2.64
C ALA A 2 41.42 19.12 3.57
N THR A 3 41.25 19.49 4.84
CA THR A 3 40.49 18.72 5.84
C THR A 3 38.98 18.81 5.65
N ASP A 4 38.44 19.97 5.28
CA ASP A 4 36.99 20.18 5.06
C ASP A 4 36.42 19.38 3.88
N LEU A 5 37.18 19.27 2.79
CA LEU A 5 36.75 18.54 1.59
C LEU A 5 36.60 17.02 1.83
N ASN A 6 37.33 16.47 2.79
CA ASN A 6 37.30 15.04 3.11
C ASN A 6 36.12 14.71 4.05
N THR A 7 35.78 15.63 4.97
CA THR A 7 34.56 15.55 5.80
C THR A 7 33.29 15.67 4.97
N ASP A 8 33.21 16.60 4.01
CA ASP A 8 32.03 16.76 3.14
C ASP A 8 31.79 15.54 2.24
N LYS A 9 32.86 14.97 1.64
CA LYS A 9 32.75 13.73 0.83
C LYS A 9 32.30 12.54 1.69
N LYS A 10 32.84 12.40 2.90
CA LYS A 10 32.45 11.33 3.82
C LYS A 10 31.00 11.48 4.26
N GLN A 11 30.56 12.69 4.61
CA GLN A 11 29.19 12.99 5.01
C GLN A 11 28.19 12.73 3.87
N LYS A 12 28.51 13.12 2.63
CA LYS A 12 27.69 12.80 1.46
C LYS A 12 27.56 11.29 1.23
N SER A 13 28.65 10.53 1.38
CA SER A 13 28.62 9.07 1.24
C SER A 13 27.78 8.36 2.32
N VAL A 14 27.80 8.88 3.56
CA VAL A 14 26.99 8.35 4.67
C VAL A 14 25.52 8.66 4.44
N PHE A 15 25.21 9.88 3.98
CA PHE A 15 23.84 10.28 3.65
C PHE A 15 23.25 9.46 2.49
N THR A 16 24.03 9.21 1.42
CA THR A 16 23.59 8.35 0.31
C THR A 16 23.31 6.92 0.77
N LYS A 17 24.19 6.31 1.57
CA LYS A 17 23.95 4.96 2.12
C LYS A 17 22.73 4.91 3.03
N TRP A 18 22.49 5.96 3.79
CA TRP A 18 21.29 6.09 4.63
C TRP A 18 20.02 6.22 3.79
N LEU A 19 20.05 7.02 2.72
CA LEU A 19 18.94 7.13 1.76
C LEU A 19 18.66 5.79 1.08
N GLU A 20 19.70 5.08 0.61
CA GLU A 20 19.55 3.74 0.01
C GLU A 20 18.90 2.76 0.99
N LYS A 21 19.31 2.79 2.27
CA LYS A 21 18.71 1.93 3.29
C LYS A 21 17.25 2.30 3.60
N LEU A 22 16.93 3.59 3.66
CA LEU A 22 15.54 4.03 3.77
C LEU A 22 14.70 3.62 2.56
N GLN A 23 15.29 3.64 1.36
CA GLN A 23 14.62 3.24 0.14
C GLN A 23 14.42 1.71 0.08
N GLN A 24 15.34 0.93 0.65
CA GLN A 24 15.18 -0.52 0.85
C GLN A 24 14.06 -0.84 1.85
N GLU A 25 13.96 -0.07 2.94
CA GLU A 25 12.87 -0.19 3.92
C GLU A 25 11.62 0.64 3.55
N SER A 26 11.51 1.08 2.29
CA SER A 26 10.37 1.85 1.81
C SER A 26 9.04 1.13 2.05
N TRP A 27 9.03 -0.21 2.00
CA TRP A 27 7.87 -1.02 2.30
C TRP A 27 7.30 -0.77 3.70
N GLN A 28 8.15 -0.50 4.70
CA GLN A 28 7.70 -0.18 6.07
C GLN A 28 7.04 1.18 6.12
N LEU A 29 7.67 2.17 5.48
CA LEU A 29 7.17 3.55 5.47
C LEU A 29 5.88 3.68 4.64
N GLU A 30 5.79 2.95 3.53
CA GLU A 30 4.57 2.80 2.72
C GLU A 30 3.42 2.20 3.54
N LEU A 31 3.67 1.12 4.29
CA LEU A 31 2.64 0.49 5.12
C LEU A 31 2.20 1.41 6.27
N LEU A 32 3.15 2.10 6.90
CA LEU A 32 2.88 3.03 7.99
C LEU A 32 2.02 4.21 7.52
N ILE A 33 2.41 4.85 6.41
CA ILE A 33 1.71 6.04 5.92
C ILE A 33 0.33 5.69 5.36
N SER A 34 0.18 4.53 4.70
CA SER A 34 -1.10 4.03 4.23
C SER A 34 -2.02 3.62 5.39
N GLY A 35 -1.49 3.01 6.44
CA GLY A 35 -2.23 2.74 7.67
C GLY A 35 -2.75 4.01 8.35
N PHE A 36 -1.89 5.04 8.46
CA PHE A 36 -2.29 6.35 8.98
C PHE A 36 -3.35 7.02 8.09
N ALA A 37 -3.20 6.93 6.76
CA ALA A 37 -4.18 7.44 5.82
C ALA A 37 -5.55 6.74 5.98
N ILE A 38 -5.58 5.41 6.05
CA ILE A 38 -6.81 4.63 6.29
C ILE A 38 -7.47 5.05 7.59
N PHE A 39 -6.70 5.21 8.68
CA PHE A 39 -7.23 5.66 9.96
C PHE A 39 -7.83 7.08 9.86
N GLY A 40 -7.14 8.00 9.19
CA GLY A 40 -7.63 9.36 8.95
C GLY A 40 -8.92 9.39 8.14
N ILE A 41 -9.02 8.57 7.09
CA ILE A 41 -10.22 8.41 6.26
C ILE A 41 -11.34 7.76 7.07
N PHE A 42 -11.02 6.77 7.88
CA PHE A 42 -12.00 6.12 8.74
C PHE A 42 -12.62 7.13 9.72
N GLN A 43 -11.80 7.99 10.34
CA GLN A 43 -12.31 9.06 11.20
C GLN A 43 -13.11 10.12 10.42
N SER A 44 -12.75 10.44 9.18
CA SER A 44 -13.52 11.41 8.38
C SER A 44 -14.92 10.92 8.02
N ARG A 45 -15.24 9.64 8.21
CA ARG A 45 -16.61 9.10 8.08
C ARG A 45 -17.62 9.87 8.94
N THR A 46 -17.27 10.19 10.19
CA THR A 46 -18.19 10.88 11.12
C THR A 46 -18.52 12.28 10.60
N ILE A 47 -17.52 13.00 10.10
CA ILE A 47 -17.66 14.32 9.49
C ILE A 47 -18.61 14.26 8.27
N ILE A 48 -18.44 13.25 7.40
CA ILE A 48 -19.29 13.09 6.21
C ILE A 48 -20.73 12.75 6.60
N THR A 49 -20.93 11.92 7.62
CA THR A 49 -22.27 11.60 8.09
C THR A 49 -22.94 12.82 8.69
N ASP A 50 -22.25 13.57 9.55
CA ASP A 50 -22.78 14.78 10.18
C ASP A 50 -23.14 15.85 9.15
N LEU A 51 -22.30 16.02 8.12
CA LEU A 51 -22.58 16.91 6.99
C LEU A 51 -23.85 16.48 6.23
N SER A 52 -24.03 15.17 6.02
CA SER A 52 -25.22 14.65 5.35
C SER A 52 -26.50 14.80 6.18
N PHE A 53 -26.41 14.64 7.51
CA PHE A 53 -27.53 14.89 8.42
C PHE A 53 -27.87 16.38 8.50
N ALA A 54 -26.88 17.26 8.62
CA ALA A 54 -27.08 18.71 8.64
C ALA A 54 -27.77 19.20 7.35
N LYS A 55 -27.37 18.67 6.18
CA LYS A 55 -28.06 18.92 4.91
C LYS A 55 -29.54 18.53 4.98
N ASN A 56 -29.83 17.29 5.36
CA ASN A 56 -31.20 16.77 5.32
C ASN A 56 -32.12 17.43 6.36
N SER A 57 -31.59 17.89 7.49
CA SER A 57 -32.40 18.45 8.59
C SER A 57 -32.62 19.96 8.50
N TYR A 58 -31.66 20.72 7.95
CA TYR A 58 -31.71 22.20 7.97
C TYR A 58 -31.79 22.84 6.58
N LEU A 59 -31.53 22.07 5.53
CA LEU A 59 -31.49 22.56 4.15
C LEU A 59 -32.46 21.73 3.28
N GLU A 60 -33.75 21.75 3.63
CA GLU A 60 -34.82 21.10 2.83
C GLU A 60 -34.82 21.58 1.37
N ASP A 61 -34.47 22.85 1.13
CA ASP A 61 -34.26 23.44 -0.20
C ASP A 61 -32.77 23.62 -0.50
N SER A 62 -31.95 22.60 -0.19
CA SER A 62 -30.53 22.63 -0.54
C SER A 62 -30.37 22.75 -2.05
N SER A 63 -29.60 23.73 -2.50
CA SER A 63 -29.27 23.89 -3.92
C SER A 63 -28.78 22.55 -4.49
N VAL A 64 -29.25 22.19 -5.70
CA VAL A 64 -28.84 20.96 -6.41
C VAL A 64 -27.32 20.80 -6.43
N TRP A 65 -26.61 21.93 -6.44
CA TRP A 65 -25.17 22.02 -6.36
C TRP A 65 -24.57 21.48 -5.05
N LEU A 66 -25.15 21.83 -3.88
CA LEU A 66 -24.71 21.31 -2.58
C LEU A 66 -24.96 19.79 -2.48
N SER A 67 -26.09 19.32 -3.03
CA SER A 67 -26.43 17.88 -3.06
C SER A 67 -25.41 17.08 -3.89
N MET A 68 -25.06 17.58 -5.08
CA MET A 68 -24.03 16.99 -5.93
C MET A 68 -22.66 17.00 -5.25
N PHE A 69 -22.29 18.10 -4.58
CA PHE A 69 -21.03 18.20 -3.87
C PHE A 69 -20.89 17.15 -2.75
N VAL A 70 -21.91 17.01 -1.89
CA VAL A 70 -21.91 15.99 -0.83
C VAL A 70 -21.86 14.56 -1.41
N PHE A 71 -22.53 14.32 -2.55
CA PHE A 71 -22.49 13.04 -3.23
C PHE A 71 -21.08 12.71 -3.75
N VAL A 72 -20.42 13.66 -4.41
CA VAL A 72 -19.03 13.52 -4.91
C VAL A 72 -18.07 13.24 -3.76
N ILE A 73 -18.15 14.00 -2.67
CA ILE A 73 -17.31 13.79 -1.48
C ILE A 73 -17.53 12.38 -0.89
N LYS A 74 -18.78 11.95 -0.73
CA LYS A 74 -19.10 10.63 -0.18
C LYS A 74 -18.59 9.49 -1.08
N LYS A 75 -18.72 9.63 -2.40
CA LYS A 75 -18.23 8.63 -3.37
C LYS A 75 -16.70 8.62 -3.44
N GLY A 76 -16.07 9.79 -3.48
CA GLY A 76 -14.62 9.93 -3.45
C GLY A 76 -14.01 9.32 -2.19
N TRP A 77 -14.59 9.60 -1.03
CA TRP A 77 -14.19 8.99 0.24
C TRP A 77 -14.22 7.46 0.19
N LEU A 78 -15.31 6.86 -0.32
CA LEU A 78 -15.45 5.41 -0.42
C LEU A 78 -14.41 4.79 -1.36
N ILE A 79 -14.19 5.40 -2.53
CA ILE A 79 -13.20 4.93 -3.52
C ILE A 79 -11.80 4.97 -2.92
N PHE A 80 -11.46 6.07 -2.23
CA PHE A 80 -10.16 6.27 -1.59
C PHE A 80 -9.92 5.24 -0.47
N PHE A 81 -10.94 5.01 0.37
CA PHE A 81 -10.89 4.03 1.46
C PHE A 81 -10.65 2.61 0.94
N VAL A 82 -11.45 2.16 -0.03
CA VAL A 82 -11.34 0.80 -0.58
C VAL A 82 -10.02 0.60 -1.31
N ASN A 83 -9.55 1.60 -2.06
CA ASN A 83 -8.27 1.51 -2.77
C ASN A 83 -7.08 1.32 -1.81
N LEU A 84 -7.01 2.15 -0.76
CA LEU A 84 -5.95 2.03 0.24
C LEU A 84 -6.04 0.71 1.01
N LEU A 85 -7.25 0.24 1.33
CA LEU A 85 -7.44 -1.05 1.97
C LEU A 85 -6.89 -2.20 1.11
N ILE A 86 -7.23 -2.22 -0.19
CA ILE A 86 -6.72 -3.23 -1.13
C ILE A 86 -5.20 -3.15 -1.22
N HIS A 87 -4.64 -1.94 -1.33
CA HIS A 87 -3.19 -1.73 -1.39
C HIS A 87 -2.47 -2.33 -0.16
N VAL A 88 -2.95 -2.03 1.06
CA VAL A 88 -2.35 -2.56 2.30
C VAL A 88 -2.47 -4.08 2.40
N VAL A 89 -3.61 -4.66 2.01
CA VAL A 89 -3.80 -6.12 2.00
C VAL A 89 -2.86 -6.79 1.01
N LEU A 90 -2.74 -6.28 -0.22
CA LEU A 90 -1.82 -6.83 -1.21
C LEU A 90 -0.35 -6.69 -0.79
N ARG A 91 0.01 -5.58 -0.12
CA ARG A 91 1.35 -5.42 0.45
C ARG A 91 1.64 -6.44 1.55
N SER A 92 0.66 -6.69 2.42
CA SER A 92 0.74 -7.72 3.46
C SER A 92 0.88 -9.12 2.86
N LEU A 93 0.16 -9.40 1.76
CA LEU A 93 0.27 -10.64 1.00
C LEU A 93 1.66 -10.81 0.36
N TRP A 94 2.23 -9.75 -0.20
CA TRP A 94 3.58 -9.76 -0.78
C TRP A 94 4.64 -10.10 0.28
N ILE A 95 4.57 -9.49 1.47
CA ILE A 95 5.49 -9.79 2.58
C ILE A 95 5.31 -11.26 3.03
N GLY A 96 4.06 -11.73 3.11
CA GLY A 96 3.75 -13.13 3.42
C GLY A 96 4.31 -14.11 2.38
N ALA A 97 4.26 -13.76 1.09
CA ALA A 97 4.83 -14.57 0.02
C ALA A 97 6.37 -14.65 0.10
N ILE A 98 7.04 -13.55 0.46
CA ILE A 98 8.49 -13.54 0.73
C ILE A 98 8.83 -14.42 1.95
N GLY A 99 8.06 -14.31 3.02
CA GLY A 99 8.23 -15.15 4.22
C GLY A 99 8.05 -16.64 3.91
N LEU A 100 7.03 -16.98 3.12
CA LEU A 100 6.77 -18.35 2.68
C LEU A 100 7.91 -18.88 1.80
N ARG A 101 8.42 -18.07 0.87
CA ARG A 101 9.59 -18.41 0.04
C ARG A 101 10.83 -18.66 0.90
N TYR A 102 11.10 -17.81 1.89
CA TYR A 102 12.25 -17.94 2.77
C TYR A 102 12.21 -19.26 3.57
N VAL A 103 11.06 -19.57 4.20
CA VAL A 103 10.88 -20.83 4.95
C VAL A 103 10.94 -22.05 4.01
N SER A 104 10.37 -21.94 2.81
CA SER A 104 10.38 -23.06 1.83
C SER A 104 11.77 -23.33 1.23
N ALA A 105 12.68 -22.37 1.25
CA ALA A 105 14.06 -22.52 0.79
C ALA A 105 14.99 -23.17 1.84
N GLU A 106 14.65 -23.05 3.13
CA GLU A 106 15.45 -23.59 4.25
C GLU A 106 15.10 -25.05 4.59
N ILE A 107 14.00 -25.58 4.06
CA ILE A 107 13.57 -26.96 4.29
C ILE A 107 14.43 -27.93 3.47
N ASN A 108 15.26 -28.73 4.15
CA ASN A 108 15.83 -29.95 3.59
C ASN A 108 14.71 -30.99 3.40
N TYR A 109 14.11 -31.02 2.22
CA TYR A 109 13.04 -31.98 1.85
C TYR A 109 13.48 -33.44 1.97
N ASP A 110 14.78 -33.72 1.97
CA ASP A 110 15.34 -35.07 2.11
C ASP A 110 15.26 -35.65 3.54
N ARG A 111 15.05 -34.82 4.57
CA ARG A 111 15.10 -35.27 5.98
C ARG A 111 13.74 -35.63 6.56
N PHE A 112 12.66 -35.23 5.90
CA PHE A 112 11.30 -35.63 6.27
C PHE A 112 10.75 -36.50 5.16
N GLN A 113 10.34 -37.73 5.47
CA GLN A 113 9.66 -38.65 4.55
C GLN A 113 8.25 -38.15 4.18
N TYR A 114 8.13 -36.95 3.63
CA TYR A 114 6.90 -36.47 3.03
C TYR A 114 6.65 -37.24 1.74
N SER A 115 5.37 -37.52 1.45
CA SER A 115 4.94 -38.15 0.21
C SER A 115 5.53 -37.42 -1.01
N ASP A 116 5.99 -38.19 -2.01
CA ASP A 116 6.53 -37.70 -3.29
C ASP A 116 5.60 -36.68 -3.97
N ILE A 117 4.30 -36.79 -3.73
CA ILE A 117 3.26 -35.90 -4.28
C ILE A 117 3.37 -34.50 -3.65
N PHE A 118 3.61 -34.42 -2.33
CA PHE A 118 3.71 -33.16 -1.59
C PHE A 118 5.04 -32.45 -1.88
N SER A 119 6.14 -33.20 -1.98
CA SER A 119 7.46 -32.65 -2.33
C SER A 119 7.47 -32.08 -3.77
N ARG A 120 6.81 -32.76 -4.72
CA ARG A 120 6.62 -32.24 -6.09
C ARG A 120 5.73 -30.99 -6.15
N PHE A 121 4.66 -30.94 -5.36
CA PHE A 121 3.78 -29.77 -5.30
C PHE A 121 4.51 -28.54 -4.75
N LEU A 122 5.27 -28.69 -3.66
CA LEU A 122 6.09 -27.59 -3.14
C LEU A 122 7.18 -27.19 -4.13
N LYS A 123 7.92 -28.14 -4.73
CA LYS A 123 9.00 -27.83 -5.67
C LYS A 123 8.53 -27.09 -6.93
N ASN A 124 7.34 -27.40 -7.45
CA ASN A 124 6.75 -26.67 -8.58
C ASN A 124 6.21 -25.29 -8.17
N SER A 125 5.64 -25.16 -6.97
CA SER A 125 5.19 -23.87 -6.43
C SER A 125 6.34 -22.93 -6.06
N VAL A 126 7.51 -23.46 -5.69
CA VAL A 126 8.67 -22.63 -5.27
C VAL A 126 9.29 -21.85 -6.43
N GLY A 127 9.38 -22.45 -7.63
CA GLY A 127 9.81 -21.74 -8.84
C GLY A 127 8.79 -20.72 -9.36
N THR A 128 7.51 -20.86 -9.00
CA THR A 128 6.44 -19.91 -9.37
C THR A 128 6.22 -18.79 -8.35
N TYR A 129 6.83 -18.85 -7.15
CA TYR A 129 6.70 -17.78 -6.16
C TYR A 129 7.39 -16.50 -6.60
N ASP A 130 8.53 -16.56 -7.31
CA ASP A 130 9.24 -15.36 -7.75
C ASP A 130 8.40 -14.56 -8.77
N ASP A 131 7.78 -15.23 -9.75
CA ASP A 131 6.82 -14.63 -10.69
C ASP A 131 5.56 -14.10 -9.99
N PHE A 132 5.07 -14.80 -8.97
CA PHE A 132 3.92 -14.36 -8.18
C PHE A 132 4.25 -13.09 -7.38
N ILE A 133 5.40 -13.05 -6.71
CA ILE A 133 5.88 -11.89 -5.95
C ILE A 133 6.05 -10.68 -6.88
N GLU A 134 6.64 -10.87 -8.06
CA GLU A 134 6.81 -9.80 -9.06
C GLU A 134 5.46 -9.27 -9.57
N ARG A 135 4.49 -10.17 -9.85
CA ARG A 135 3.13 -9.77 -10.25
C ARG A 135 2.43 -8.98 -9.15
N LEU A 136 2.55 -9.39 -7.89
CA LEU A 136 1.98 -8.68 -6.75
C LEU A 136 2.56 -7.27 -6.61
N GLU A 137 3.87 -7.13 -6.78
CA GLU A 137 4.56 -5.84 -6.73
C GLU A 137 4.09 -4.88 -7.84
N LYS A 138 3.95 -5.40 -9.07
CA LYS A 138 3.40 -4.63 -10.21
C LYS A 138 1.97 -4.16 -9.93
N VAL A 139 1.11 -5.04 -9.39
CA VAL A 139 -0.28 -4.68 -9.06
C VAL A 139 -0.34 -3.63 -7.95
N CYS A 140 0.45 -3.77 -6.88
CA CYS A 140 0.55 -2.76 -5.81
C CYS A 140 0.94 -1.38 -6.34
N SER A 141 1.92 -1.35 -7.25
CA SER A 141 2.44 -0.11 -7.85
C SER A 141 1.41 0.59 -8.73
N VAL A 142 0.57 -0.18 -9.44
CA VAL A 142 -0.51 0.36 -10.30
C VAL A 142 -1.73 0.80 -9.50
N ILE A 143 -2.04 0.14 -8.38
CA ILE A 143 -3.25 0.44 -7.59
C ILE A 143 -3.17 1.79 -6.87
N LEU A 144 -1.98 2.18 -6.38
CA LEU A 144 -1.78 3.39 -5.59
C LEU A 144 -2.20 4.70 -6.31
N PRO A 145 -1.86 4.94 -7.60
CA PRO A 145 -2.25 6.18 -8.29
C PRO A 145 -3.71 6.25 -8.74
N ILE A 146 -4.46 5.14 -8.76
CA ILE A 146 -5.85 5.06 -9.25
C ILE A 146 -6.77 6.12 -8.63
N PRO A 147 -6.84 6.29 -7.30
CA PRO A 147 -7.73 7.28 -6.69
C PRO A 147 -7.38 8.72 -7.09
N PHE A 148 -6.09 9.04 -7.22
CA PHE A 148 -5.64 10.36 -7.66
C PHE A 148 -6.05 10.63 -9.11
N TYR A 149 -5.95 9.60 -9.97
CA TYR A 149 -6.43 9.66 -11.34
C TYR A 149 -7.95 9.82 -11.40
N CYS A 150 -8.71 9.06 -10.60
CA CYS A 150 -10.16 9.23 -10.50
C CYS A 150 -10.56 10.64 -10.03
N PHE A 151 -9.87 11.20 -9.04
CA PHE A 151 -10.14 12.56 -8.56
C PHE A 151 -9.85 13.61 -9.64
N TYR A 152 -8.72 13.48 -10.35
CA TYR A 152 -8.36 14.35 -11.46
C TYR A 152 -9.44 14.38 -12.56
N TYR A 153 -10.01 13.23 -12.92
CA TYR A 153 -11.08 13.18 -13.92
C TYR A 153 -12.46 13.62 -13.39
N LEU A 154 -12.71 13.49 -12.08
CA LEU A 154 -13.99 13.83 -11.46
C LEU A 154 -14.13 15.34 -11.17
N CYS A 155 -13.02 16.04 -11.00
CA CYS A 155 -12.97 17.48 -10.78
C CYS A 155 -12.28 18.16 -11.99
N PRO A 156 -13.03 18.50 -13.06
CA PRO A 156 -12.48 19.24 -14.20
C PRO A 156 -12.06 20.68 -13.84
#